data_AF-A0A3A4PYP3-F1
#
_entry.id   AF-A0A3A4PYP3-F1
#
_cell.length_a   1.000
_cell.length_b   1.000
_cell.length_c   1.000
_cell.angle_alpha   90.00
_cell.angle_beta   90.00
_cell.angle_gamma   90.00
#
_symmetry.space_group_name_H-M   'P 1'
#
loop_
_entity.id
_entity.type
_entity.pdbx_description
1 polymer ?
#
loop_
_entity_poly.entity_id
_entity_poly.type
_entity_poly.pdbx_seq_one_letter_code
_entity_poly.pdbx_strand_id
1 'polypeptide(L)'
;MSPAGHSVCQACGATVYPEHIDSGIARYEGGKLMCSHCVEEYERVHDRSTAKGGTYGYAPIAMDESKPAAPRKDEHRDSSGSSFAYNVGQLGAAAGWSESRYARPLNPAGANATRCRTFHCKLNDAAAEFMNNAINQWTDANPDITIKFATSAIGVFEGKSAAQNLIVTVFY
;
A
#
# COMPACT_ATOMS: atom_id res chain seq x y z
N MET A 1 -39.11 21.18 8.79
CA MET A 1 -38.90 19.76 8.42
C MET A 1 -37.41 19.49 8.51
N SER A 2 -36.95 18.92 9.63
CA SER A 2 -35.53 18.63 9.88
C SER A 2 -35.11 17.38 9.11
N PRO A 3 -34.14 17.42 8.18
CA PRO A 3 -33.76 16.25 7.42
C PRO A 3 -32.61 15.49 8.10
N ALA A 4 -32.69 14.16 8.00
CA ALA A 4 -31.69 13.14 8.32
C ALA A 4 -31.32 12.98 9.82
N GLY A 5 -32.13 12.17 10.51
CA GLY A 5 -31.78 11.57 11.80
C GLY A 5 -30.62 10.59 11.63
N HIS A 6 -29.41 11.07 11.90
CA HIS A 6 -28.24 10.23 12.04
C HIS A 6 -28.20 9.70 13.47
N SER A 7 -27.82 8.43 13.62
CA SER A 7 -27.59 7.83 14.93
C SER A 7 -26.10 7.95 15.28
N VAL A 8 -25.74 7.73 16.54
CA VAL A 8 -24.33 7.74 16.97
C VAL A 8 -23.96 6.37 17.52
N CYS A 9 -22.76 5.91 17.18
CA CYS A 9 -22.19 4.69 17.72
C CYS A 9 -21.95 4.85 19.22
N GLN A 10 -22.45 3.91 20.01
CA GLN A 10 -22.36 3.99 21.47
C GLN A 10 -20.98 3.58 22.02
N ALA A 11 -20.11 3.01 21.18
CA ALA A 11 -18.76 2.61 21.58
C ALA A 11 -17.72 3.72 21.35
N CYS A 12 -17.73 4.34 20.15
CA CYS A 12 -16.72 5.32 19.75
C CYS A 12 -17.28 6.74 19.50
N GLY A 13 -18.61 6.93 19.53
CA GLY A 13 -19.25 8.22 19.27
C GLY A 13 -19.34 8.62 17.80
N ALA A 14 -18.92 7.75 16.87
CA ALA A 14 -18.98 8.05 15.44
C ALA A 14 -20.43 8.17 14.92
N THR A 15 -20.67 9.06 13.97
CA THR A 15 -21.97 9.20 13.29
C THR A 15 -22.25 7.99 12.41
N VAL A 16 -23.42 7.39 12.60
CA VAL A 16 -23.93 6.25 11.84
C VAL A 16 -25.12 6.72 11.00
N TYR A 17 -24.97 6.61 9.69
CA TYR A 17 -26.02 6.92 8.73
C TYR A 17 -27.01 5.76 8.60
N PRO A 18 -28.31 6.03 8.35
CA PRO A 18 -29.32 4.97 8.17
C PRO A 18 -28.92 3.95 7.09
N GLU A 19 -28.28 4.40 6.02
CA GLU A 19 -27.82 3.54 4.92
C GLU A 19 -26.78 2.50 5.39
N HIS A 20 -26.01 2.80 6.44
CA HIS A 20 -25.07 1.85 7.04
C HIS A 20 -25.78 0.77 7.85
N ILE A 21 -26.95 1.09 8.42
CA ILE A 21 -27.79 0.13 9.14
C ILE A 21 -28.49 -0.78 8.13
N ASP A 22 -29.05 -0.19 7.07
CA ASP A 22 -29.77 -0.92 6.02
C ASP A 22 -28.85 -1.85 5.21
N SER A 23 -27.60 -1.44 4.99
CA SER A 23 -26.59 -2.27 4.32
C SER A 23 -25.94 -3.33 5.23
N GLY A 24 -26.25 -3.33 6.54
CA GLY A 24 -25.68 -4.25 7.52
C GLY A 24 -24.22 -3.96 7.89
N ILE A 25 -23.67 -2.83 7.44
CA ILE A 25 -22.31 -2.37 7.76
C ILE A 25 -22.23 -1.90 9.23
N ALA A 26 -23.29 -1.27 9.73
CA ALA A 26 -23.48 -0.92 11.13
C ALA A 26 -24.66 -1.73 11.67
N ARG A 27 -24.55 -2.26 12.89
CA ARG A 27 -25.61 -3.09 13.46
C ARG A 27 -25.68 -2.98 14.98
N TYR A 28 -26.73 -3.54 15.54
CA TYR A 28 -26.93 -3.60 16.99
C TYR A 28 -26.36 -4.92 17.53
N GLU A 29 -25.33 -4.82 18.36
CA GLU A 29 -24.75 -5.95 19.09
C GLU A 29 -25.00 -5.75 20.58
N GLY A 30 -25.64 -6.73 21.25
CA GLY A 30 -25.99 -6.61 22.67
C GLY A 30 -26.87 -5.41 23.02
N GLY A 31 -27.72 -4.96 22.09
CA GLY A 31 -28.59 -3.79 22.27
C GLY A 31 -27.90 -2.43 22.09
N LYS A 32 -26.63 -2.40 21.67
CA LYS A 32 -25.86 -1.18 21.42
C LYS A 32 -25.61 -0.99 19.93
N LEU A 33 -25.85 0.22 19.41
CA LEU A 33 -25.53 0.54 18.01
C LEU A 33 -24.01 0.69 17.83
N MET A 34 -23.44 -0.11 16.95
CA MET A 34 -22.01 -0.12 16.65
C MET A 34 -21.76 0.25 15.18
N CYS A 35 -20.77 1.11 14.92
CA CYS A 35 -20.33 1.43 13.56
C CYS A 35 -19.48 0.28 12.98
N SER A 36 -19.18 0.33 11.69
CA SER A 36 -18.39 -0.68 10.97
C SER A 36 -17.11 -1.11 11.69
N HIS A 37 -16.32 -0.14 12.14
CA HIS A 37 -15.05 -0.42 12.81
C HIS A 37 -15.24 -1.11 14.16
N CYS A 38 -16.20 -0.65 14.97
CA CYS A 38 -16.46 -1.25 16.27
C CYS A 38 -17.08 -2.65 16.14
N VAL A 39 -17.89 -2.88 15.09
CA VAL A 39 -18.42 -4.21 14.77
C VAL A 39 -17.29 -5.17 14.41
N GLU A 40 -16.38 -4.77 13.52
CA GLU A 40 -15.23 -5.58 13.12
C GLU A 40 -14.30 -5.90 14.32
N GLU A 41 -14.08 -4.92 15.20
CA GLU A 41 -13.30 -5.12 16.43
C GLU A 41 -14.00 -6.08 17.39
N TYR A 42 -15.33 -5.94 17.56
CA TYR A 42 -16.13 -6.83 18.39
C TYR A 42 -16.09 -8.27 17.88
N GLU A 43 -16.27 -8.49 16.57
CA GLU A 43 -16.16 -9.81 15.93
C GLU A 43 -14.79 -10.44 16.15
N ARG A 44 -13.70 -9.68 15.95
CA ARG A 44 -12.33 -10.20 16.19
C ARG A 44 -12.11 -10.67 17.63
N VAL A 45 -12.74 -10.02 18.60
CA VAL A 45 -12.63 -10.39 20.03
C VAL A 45 -13.58 -11.53 20.38
N HIS A 46 -14.80 -11.56 19.84
CA HIS A 46 -15.81 -12.58 20.16
C HIS A 46 -15.66 -13.89 19.38
N ASP A 47 -15.16 -13.87 18.15
CA ASP A 47 -14.85 -15.11 17.42
C ASP A 47 -13.72 -15.90 18.10
N ARG A 48 -12.82 -15.21 18.81
CA ARG A 48 -11.84 -15.85 19.70
C ARG A 48 -12.45 -16.61 20.87
N SER A 49 -13.68 -16.28 21.27
CA SER A 49 -14.37 -16.96 22.37
C SER A 49 -15.20 -18.17 21.92
N THR A 50 -15.52 -18.27 20.62
CA THR A 50 -16.33 -19.37 20.06
C THR A 50 -15.50 -20.38 19.25
N ALA A 51 -14.25 -20.03 18.88
CA ALA A 51 -13.31 -20.95 18.28
C ALA A 51 -12.53 -21.75 19.33
N LYS A 52 -12.82 -23.05 19.45
CA LYS A 52 -11.86 -24.04 19.95
C LYS A 52 -10.54 -23.89 19.17
N GLY A 53 -9.47 -23.52 19.86
CA GLY A 53 -8.08 -23.73 19.45
C GLY A 53 -7.45 -22.58 18.68
N GLY A 54 -6.55 -21.85 19.35
CA GLY A 54 -5.70 -20.86 18.69
C GLY A 54 -5.11 -19.79 19.62
N THR A 55 -4.60 -20.17 20.78
CA THR A 55 -3.83 -19.29 21.64
C THR A 55 -2.48 -19.00 21.00
N TYR A 56 -2.29 -17.83 20.38
CA TYR A 56 -0.96 -17.23 20.29
C TYR A 56 -0.66 -16.55 21.63
N GLY A 57 -0.48 -17.38 22.65
CA GLY A 57 0.27 -17.01 23.84
C GLY A 57 1.73 -17.16 23.50
N TYR A 58 2.51 -16.09 23.65
CA TYR A 58 3.97 -16.20 23.64
C TYR A 58 4.38 -17.05 24.85
N ALA A 59 4.60 -18.35 24.64
CA ALA A 59 5.34 -19.19 25.56
C ALA A 59 6.83 -19.12 25.20
N PRO A 60 7.75 -19.01 26.18
CA PRO A 60 9.18 -19.03 25.91
C PRO A 60 9.59 -20.38 25.31
N ILE A 61 10.36 -20.33 24.23
CA ILE A 61 10.81 -21.51 23.47
C ILE A 61 11.76 -22.33 24.35
N ALA A 62 11.29 -23.49 24.82
CA ALA A 62 12.18 -24.53 25.30
C ALA A 62 12.79 -25.23 24.08
N MET A 63 14.11 -25.17 23.93
CA MET A 63 14.83 -25.95 22.93
C MET A 63 14.87 -27.41 23.39
N ASP A 64 13.99 -28.24 22.84
CA ASP A 64 14.08 -29.70 22.97
C ASP A 64 14.72 -30.28 21.71
N GLU A 65 15.94 -30.75 21.90
CA GLU A 65 16.82 -31.32 20.89
C GLU A 65 16.48 -32.82 20.76
N SER A 66 15.67 -33.20 19.76
CA SER A 66 15.78 -34.46 18.99
C SER A 66 14.43 -34.94 18.38
N LYS A 67 14.16 -34.57 17.13
CA LYS A 67 13.42 -35.45 16.19
C LYS A 67 13.65 -35.01 14.74
N PRO A 68 14.20 -35.87 13.85
CA PRO A 68 14.32 -35.51 12.44
C PRO A 68 12.93 -35.51 11.80
N ALA A 69 12.49 -34.34 11.35
CA ALA A 69 11.27 -34.20 10.56
C ALA A 69 11.51 -34.80 9.17
N ALA A 70 10.61 -35.68 8.74
CA ALA A 70 10.59 -36.23 7.39
C ALA A 70 10.52 -35.10 6.33
N PRO A 71 11.12 -35.28 5.14
CA PRO A 71 11.14 -34.24 4.12
C PRO A 71 9.72 -33.96 3.65
N ARG A 72 9.22 -32.76 3.96
CA ARG A 72 8.03 -32.23 3.30
C ARG A 72 8.42 -31.96 1.85
N LYS A 73 7.66 -32.51 0.91
CA LYS A 73 7.69 -32.06 -0.48
C LYS A 73 7.07 -30.68 -0.50
N ASP A 74 7.89 -29.67 -0.24
CA ASP A 74 7.54 -28.30 -0.53
C ASP A 74 7.56 -28.17 -2.05
N GLU A 75 6.38 -28.26 -2.65
CA GLU A 75 6.16 -27.76 -4.00
C GLU A 75 6.30 -26.24 -3.93
N HIS A 76 7.56 -25.79 -3.92
CA HIS A 76 7.96 -24.43 -4.18
C HIS A 76 7.50 -24.14 -5.60
N ARG A 77 6.27 -23.65 -5.73
CA ARG A 77 5.78 -23.08 -6.98
C ARG A 77 6.49 -21.75 -7.13
N ASP A 78 7.76 -21.85 -7.54
CA ASP A 78 8.51 -20.75 -8.10
C ASP A 78 7.63 -20.17 -9.18
N SER A 79 6.98 -19.05 -8.84
CA SER A 79 6.43 -18.17 -9.85
C SER A 79 7.64 -17.48 -10.46
N SER A 80 8.39 -18.24 -11.26
CA SER A 80 9.20 -17.74 -12.36
C SER A 80 8.22 -17.12 -13.37
N GLY A 81 7.63 -16.00 -12.95
CA GLY A 81 7.09 -15.01 -13.85
C GLY A 81 8.29 -14.52 -14.64
N SER A 82 8.48 -15.17 -15.79
CA SER A 82 9.29 -14.73 -16.93
C SER A 82 9.68 -13.28 -16.76
N SER A 83 10.97 -13.05 -16.51
CA SER A 83 11.61 -11.76 -16.61
C SER A 83 11.44 -11.28 -18.05
N PHE A 84 10.28 -10.69 -18.35
CA PHE A 84 10.12 -9.86 -19.52
C PHE A 84 11.04 -8.68 -19.28
N ALA A 85 12.18 -8.71 -19.97
CA ALA A 85 13.04 -7.55 -20.15
C ALA A 85 12.19 -6.47 -20.83
N TYR A 86 11.49 -5.68 -20.03
CA TYR A 86 10.88 -4.46 -20.51
C TYR A 86 12.03 -3.52 -20.85
N ASN A 87 12.22 -3.29 -22.15
CA ASN A 87 13.05 -2.20 -22.65
C ASN A 87 12.75 -0.94 -21.83
N VAL A 88 13.79 -0.30 -21.30
CA VAL A 88 13.65 0.90 -20.45
C VAL A 88 12.92 2.05 -21.18
N GLY A 89 12.87 2.02 -22.52
CA GLY A 89 12.04 2.93 -23.32
C GLY A 89 10.52 2.71 -23.18
N GLN A 90 10.05 1.54 -22.77
CA GLN A 90 8.63 1.16 -22.88
C GLN A 90 7.82 1.35 -21.60
N LEU A 91 8.46 1.38 -20.43
CA LEU A 91 7.77 1.75 -19.18
C LEU A 91 7.38 3.23 -19.15
N GLY A 92 8.12 4.08 -19.88
CA GLY A 92 7.76 5.49 -20.14
C GLY A 92 6.84 5.69 -21.35
N ALA A 93 6.94 4.84 -22.38
CA ALA A 93 6.20 5.02 -23.63
C ALA A 93 4.76 4.48 -23.62
N ALA A 94 4.47 3.42 -22.87
CA ALA A 94 3.11 2.83 -22.87
C ALA A 94 2.10 3.65 -22.03
N ALA A 95 2.58 4.52 -21.14
CA ALA A 95 1.75 5.39 -20.30
C ALA A 95 2.10 6.88 -20.45
N GLY A 96 2.36 7.35 -21.68
CA GLY A 96 2.13 8.74 -22.10
C GLY A 96 2.69 9.85 -21.22
N TRP A 97 3.93 9.73 -20.72
CA TRP A 97 4.60 10.84 -20.04
C TRP A 97 5.16 11.81 -21.09
N SER A 98 4.30 12.71 -21.56
CA SER A 98 4.71 13.77 -22.48
C SER A 98 4.94 15.07 -21.72
N GLU A 99 6.18 15.57 -21.79
CA GLU A 99 6.57 16.87 -21.21
C GLU A 99 5.75 18.04 -21.81
N SER A 100 5.13 17.84 -22.98
CA SER A 100 4.24 18.82 -23.61
C SER A 100 2.92 19.05 -22.87
N ARG A 101 2.58 18.20 -21.88
CA ARG A 101 1.36 18.38 -21.06
C ARG A 101 1.51 19.47 -20.01
N TYR A 102 2.74 19.87 -19.69
CA TYR A 102 3.00 20.82 -18.61
C TYR A 102 3.09 22.25 -19.15
N ALA A 103 2.20 23.12 -18.66
CA ALA A 103 2.11 24.51 -19.10
C ALA A 103 3.26 25.41 -18.58
N ARG A 104 3.86 25.06 -17.44
CA ARG A 104 4.95 25.86 -16.84
C ARG A 104 6.29 25.47 -17.49
N PRO A 105 7.09 26.44 -17.96
CA PRO A 105 8.43 26.16 -18.49
C PRO A 105 9.36 25.66 -17.38
N LEU A 106 10.39 24.91 -17.78
CA LEU A 106 11.46 24.49 -16.86
C LEU A 106 12.23 25.71 -16.37
N ASN A 107 12.69 25.66 -15.12
CA ASN A 107 13.45 26.74 -14.49
C ASN A 107 14.78 26.23 -13.93
N PRO A 108 15.77 25.94 -14.78
CA PRO A 108 17.05 25.39 -14.34
C PRO A 108 17.81 26.35 -13.40
N ALA A 109 17.71 27.66 -13.63
CA ALA A 109 18.39 28.68 -12.83
C ALA A 109 17.69 29.03 -11.51
N GLY A 110 16.41 28.69 -11.36
CA GLY A 110 15.62 29.03 -10.17
C GLY A 110 15.87 28.12 -8.97
N ALA A 111 15.58 28.63 -7.77
CA ALA A 111 15.60 27.84 -6.54
C ALA A 111 14.36 26.90 -6.40
N ASN A 112 13.27 27.22 -7.09
CA ASN A 112 12.00 26.52 -6.97
C ASN A 112 11.84 25.47 -8.07
N ALA A 113 11.37 24.29 -7.69
CA ALA A 113 10.92 23.27 -8.64
C ALA A 113 9.64 23.71 -9.36
N THR A 114 9.54 23.37 -10.64
CA THR A 114 8.39 23.68 -11.50
C THR A 114 7.55 22.45 -11.82
N ARG A 115 8.17 21.27 -11.74
CA ARG A 115 7.58 19.97 -12.04
C ARG A 115 8.02 18.94 -11.00
N CYS A 116 7.33 17.82 -10.99
CA CYS A 116 7.74 16.66 -10.20
C CYS A 116 7.54 15.37 -11.02
N ARG A 117 8.27 14.33 -10.64
CA ARG A 117 8.13 12.99 -11.19
C ARG A 117 8.23 11.98 -10.06
N THR A 118 7.27 11.06 -10.00
CA THR A 118 7.20 10.02 -8.98
C THR A 118 7.59 8.68 -9.58
N PHE A 119 8.55 8.03 -8.94
CA PHE A 119 8.99 6.68 -9.18
C PHE A 119 8.54 5.80 -8.01
N HIS A 120 8.26 4.53 -8.28
CA HIS A 120 7.95 3.58 -7.22
C HIS A 120 8.49 2.20 -7.60
N CYS A 121 8.90 1.44 -6.59
CA CYS A 121 9.32 0.07 -6.75
C CYS A 121 8.93 -0.77 -5.54
N LYS A 122 8.83 -2.09 -5.72
CA LYS A 122 8.68 -3.02 -4.60
C LYS A 122 9.93 -2.94 -3.71
N LEU A 123 9.78 -3.28 -2.43
CA LEU A 123 10.89 -3.38 -1.47
C LEU A 123 11.70 -4.66 -1.70
N ASN A 124 12.49 -4.70 -2.77
CA ASN A 124 13.51 -5.70 -3.02
C ASN A 124 14.67 -5.10 -3.83
N ASP A 125 15.84 -5.73 -3.75
CA ASP A 125 17.07 -5.18 -4.32
C ASP A 125 17.01 -5.02 -5.85
N ALA A 126 16.49 -6.03 -6.56
CA ALA A 126 16.39 -5.99 -8.01
C ALA A 126 15.47 -4.86 -8.51
N ALA A 127 14.36 -4.61 -7.81
CA ALA A 127 13.43 -3.52 -8.15
C ALA A 127 14.01 -2.15 -7.81
N ALA A 128 14.77 -2.04 -6.71
CA ALA A 128 15.48 -0.81 -6.35
C ALA A 128 16.58 -0.47 -7.37
N GLU A 129 17.36 -1.47 -7.80
CA GLU A 129 18.38 -1.30 -8.85
C GLU A 129 17.75 -0.86 -10.17
N PHE A 130 16.63 -1.49 -10.56
CA PHE A 130 15.88 -1.08 -11.74
C PHE A 130 15.37 0.36 -11.65
N MET A 131 14.86 0.78 -10.48
CA MET A 131 14.42 2.15 -10.26
C MET A 131 15.57 3.15 -10.38
N ASN A 132 16.75 2.82 -9.85
CA ASN A 132 17.95 3.67 -9.98
C ASN A 132 18.33 3.87 -11.45
N ASN A 133 18.35 2.80 -12.22
CA ASN A 133 18.64 2.87 -13.66
C ASN A 133 17.58 3.70 -14.40
N ALA A 134 16.31 3.56 -14.05
CA ALA A 134 15.22 4.34 -14.65
C ALA A 134 15.33 5.85 -14.34
N ILE A 135 15.70 6.22 -13.11
CA ILE A 135 15.91 7.63 -12.71
C ILE A 135 17.13 8.22 -13.44
N ASN A 136 18.24 7.49 -13.50
CA ASN A 136 19.45 7.95 -14.19
C ASN A 136 19.20 8.12 -15.68
N GLN A 137 18.63 7.11 -16.35
CA GLN A 137 18.32 7.20 -17.76
C GLN A 137 17.34 8.34 -18.07
N TRP A 138 16.36 8.59 -17.21
CA TRP A 138 15.47 9.73 -17.37
C TRP A 138 16.24 11.06 -17.26
N THR A 139 17.14 11.18 -16.29
CA THR A 139 17.93 12.38 -16.07
C THR A 139 18.89 12.64 -17.24
N ASP A 140 19.57 11.60 -17.73
CA ASP A 140 20.47 11.66 -18.89
C ASP A 140 19.73 12.04 -20.18
N ALA A 141 18.49 11.57 -20.35
CA ALA A 141 17.66 11.90 -21.50
C ALA A 141 17.11 13.34 -21.47
N ASN A 142 17.19 14.04 -20.34
CA ASN A 142 16.63 15.38 -20.15
C ASN A 142 17.66 16.34 -19.53
N PRO A 143 18.68 16.79 -20.30
CA PRO A 143 19.76 17.62 -19.79
C PRO A 143 19.30 19.01 -19.30
N ASP A 144 18.13 19.48 -19.73
CA ASP A 144 17.54 20.76 -19.32
C ASP A 144 16.95 20.72 -17.90
N ILE A 145 16.82 19.52 -17.33
CA ILE A 145 16.25 19.30 -15.99
C ILE A 145 17.33 19.46 -14.93
N THR A 146 17.03 20.24 -13.89
CA THR A 146 17.89 20.35 -12.70
C THR A 146 17.10 19.91 -11.49
N ILE A 147 17.45 18.76 -10.90
CA ILE A 147 16.81 18.26 -9.69
C ILE A 147 17.08 19.22 -8.53
N LYS A 148 16.01 19.74 -7.92
CA LYS A 148 16.09 20.66 -6.77
C LYS A 148 15.99 19.93 -5.46
N PHE A 149 15.11 18.94 -5.40
CA PHE A 149 14.83 18.18 -4.18
C PHE A 149 14.22 16.83 -4.51
N ALA A 150 14.39 15.84 -3.63
CA ALA A 150 13.74 14.55 -3.74
C ALA A 150 13.21 14.10 -2.37
N THR A 151 12.03 13.48 -2.36
CA THR A 151 11.45 12.86 -1.16
C THR A 151 11.27 11.37 -1.37
N SER A 152 11.37 10.62 -0.28
CA SER A 152 11.07 9.19 -0.25
C SER A 152 10.03 8.89 0.81
N ALA A 153 9.12 7.97 0.51
CA ALA A 153 8.18 7.40 1.46
C ALA A 153 8.06 5.89 1.23
N ILE A 154 7.82 5.14 2.30
CA ILE A 154 7.44 3.72 2.20
C ILE A 154 5.96 3.64 2.47
N GLY A 155 5.21 3.03 1.56
CA GLY A 155 3.76 2.94 1.67
C GLY A 155 3.17 1.85 0.81
N VAL A 156 1.85 1.65 0.93
CA VAL A 156 1.11 0.75 0.05
C VAL A 156 0.75 1.54 -1.22
N PHE A 157 1.17 1.02 -2.38
CA PHE A 157 0.73 1.56 -3.67
C PHE A 157 -0.43 0.71 -4.15
N GLU A 158 -1.63 1.28 -4.19
CA GLU A 158 -2.86 0.55 -4.51
C GLU A 158 -2.89 0.19 -6.00
N GLY A 159 -3.06 -1.10 -6.26
CA GLY A 159 -3.14 -1.70 -7.59
C GLY A 159 -3.80 -3.07 -7.48
N LYS A 160 -3.47 -4.01 -8.37
CA LYS A 160 -4.06 -5.37 -8.31
C LYS A 160 -3.67 -6.14 -7.02
N SER A 161 -2.52 -5.83 -6.44
CA SER A 161 -2.10 -6.36 -5.13
C SER A 161 -1.62 -5.22 -4.25
N ALA A 162 -2.12 -5.16 -3.01
CA ALA A 162 -1.55 -4.30 -1.99
C ALA A 162 -0.16 -4.84 -1.60
N ALA A 163 0.89 -4.10 -1.95
CA ALA A 163 2.26 -4.40 -1.57
C ALA A 163 2.93 -3.13 -1.05
N GLN A 164 3.86 -3.29 -0.11
CA GLN A 164 4.73 -2.20 0.30
C GLN A 164 5.69 -1.84 -0.84
N ASN A 165 5.75 -0.55 -1.14
CA ASN A 165 6.61 0.02 -2.16
C ASN A 165 7.42 1.16 -1.56
N LEU A 166 8.65 1.31 -2.05
CA LEU A 166 9.40 2.54 -1.94
C LEU A 166 8.89 3.50 -3.01
N ILE A 167 8.51 4.70 -2.59
CA ILE A 167 8.00 5.77 -3.46
C ILE A 167 9.00 6.91 -3.38
N VAL A 168 9.52 7.34 -4.52
CA VAL A 168 10.48 8.44 -4.63
C VAL A 168 9.89 9.52 -5.53
N THR A 169 9.75 10.74 -5.01
CA THR A 169 9.29 11.89 -5.80
C THR A 169 10.43 12.87 -5.98
N VAL A 170 10.79 13.12 -7.23
CA VAL A 170 11.83 14.06 -7.64
C VAL A 170 11.18 15.37 -8.08
N PHE A 171 11.60 16.48 -7.49
CA PHE A 171 11.15 17.84 -7.81
C PHE A 171 12.24 18.59 -8.59
N TYR A 172 11.88 19.15 -9.74
CA TYR A 172 12.81 19.75 -10.70
C TYR A 172 12.24 20.98 -11.43
#